data_AF-A0A401TSN5-F1
#
_entry.id   AF-A0A401TSN5-F1
#
_cell.length_a   1.000
_cell.length_b   1.000
_cell.length_c   1.000
_cell.angle_alpha   90.00
_cell.angle_beta   90.00
_cell.angle_gamma   90.00
#
_symmetry.space_group_name_H-M   'P 1'
#
loop_
_entity.id
_entity.type
_entity.pdbx_description
1 polymer ?
#
loop_
_entity_poly.entity_id
_entity_poly.type
_entity_poly.pdbx_seq_one_letter_code
_entity_poly.pdbx_strand_id
1 'polypeptide(L)' 'MAYTGKYFDKASYRVYCLIGDGESSEGSIWEAMAFASFYKLDNLVAIFDVNRLGQSEAAPLKHDMDVYRRRCESFG' A
#
# COMPACT_ATOMS: atom_id res chain seq x y z
N MET A 1 2.95 9.70 8.90
CA MET A 1 3.71 10.70 8.10
C MET A 1 2.83 11.44 7.11
N ALA A 2 2.22 10.78 6.12
CA ALA A 2 1.42 11.47 5.09
C ALA A 2 0.27 12.32 5.66
N TYR A 3 -0.48 11.75 6.61
CA TYR A 3 -1.53 12.47 7.34
C TYR A 3 -1.00 13.74 8.04
N THR A 4 0.15 13.64 8.71
CA THR A 4 0.81 14.77 9.37
C THR A 4 1.20 15.85 8.37
N GLY A 5 1.85 15.48 7.26
CA GLY A 5 2.24 16.41 6.21
C GLY A 5 1.06 17.18 5.62
N LYS A 6 -0.07 16.50 5.42
CA LYS A 6 -1.29 17.07 4.85
C LYS A 6 -2.05 17.96 5.83
N TYR A 7 -2.29 17.49 7.05
CA TYR A 7 -3.26 18.10 7.97
C TYR A 7 -2.63 18.94 9.08
N PHE A 8 -1.38 18.68 9.47
CA PHE A 8 -0.72 19.39 10.56
C PHE A 8 0.39 20.31 10.03
N ASP A 9 1.40 19.75 9.37
CA ASP A 9 2.55 20.52 8.89
C ASP A 9 2.19 21.44 7.73
N LYS A 10 1.17 21.06 6.94
CA LYS A 10 0.77 21.72 5.69
C LYS A 10 1.97 21.92 4.74
N ALA A 11 2.83 20.92 4.69
CA ALA A 11 4.05 20.94 3.88
C ALA A 11 3.84 20.23 2.54
N SER A 12 4.68 20.57 1.56
CA SER A 12 4.58 20.04 0.19
C SER A 12 5.23 18.67 -0.01
N TYR A 13 5.76 18.04 1.05
CA TYR A 13 6.44 16.75 0.91
C TYR A 13 5.45 15.61 0.65
N ARG A 14 5.93 14.60 -0.08
CA ARG A 14 5.22 13.34 -0.31
C ARG A 14 5.87 12.21 0.48
N VAL A 15 5.10 11.18 0.77
CA VAL A 15 5.56 9.98 1.47
C VAL A 15 5.50 8.80 0.50
N TYR A 16 6.57 8.02 0.44
CA TYR A 16 6.66 6.82 -0.37
C TYR A 16 6.92 5.63 0.55
N CYS A 17 6.21 4.53 0.33
CA CYS A 17 6.33 3.29 1.10
C CYS A 17 6.47 2.12 0.13
N LEU A 18 7.54 1.34 0.28
CA LEU A 18 7.75 0.09 -0.45
C LEU A 18 7.23 -1.06 0.40
N ILE A 19 6.40 -1.92 -0.18
CA ILE A 19 5.72 -3.04 0.48
C ILE A 19 6.01 -4.30 -0.31
N GLY A 20 6.43 -5.37 0.37
CA GLY A 20 6.61 -6.68 -0.27
C GLY A 20 5.28 -7.35 -0.63
N ASP A 21 5.25 -8.16 -1.69
CA ASP A 21 4.07 -8.98 -2.01
C ASP A 21 3.71 -9.99 -0.90
N GLY A 22 4.70 -10.61 -0.26
CA GLY A 22 4.49 -11.44 0.93
C GLY A 22 3.93 -10.64 2.11
N GLU A 23 4.50 -9.46 2.37
CA GLU A 23 4.08 -8.53 3.43
C GLU A 23 2.62 -8.07 3.25
N SER A 24 2.14 -7.94 2.00
CA SER A 24 0.75 -7.60 1.69
C SER A 24 -0.30 -8.62 2.18
N SER A 25 0.14 -9.77 2.70
CA SER A 25 -0.73 -10.75 3.35
C SER A 25 -1.14 -10.33 4.77
N GLU A 26 -0.41 -9.41 5.40
CA GLU A 26 -0.74 -8.88 6.73
C GLU A 26 -1.94 -7.94 6.66
N GLY A 27 -2.93 -8.17 7.53
CA GLY A 27 -4.18 -7.39 7.56
C GLY A 27 -3.96 -5.89 7.79
N SER A 28 -2.92 -5.54 8.53
CA SER A 28 -2.54 -4.14 8.84
C SER A 28 -2.23 -3.32 7.59
N ILE A 29 -1.76 -3.93 6.50
CA ILE A 29 -1.56 -3.25 5.21
C ILE A 29 -2.91 -2.76 4.66
N TRP A 30 -3.95 -3.58 4.76
CA TRP A 30 -5.29 -3.26 4.26
C TRP A 30 -6.03 -2.27 5.17
N GLU A 31 -5.79 -2.32 6.48
CA GLU A 31 -6.22 -1.27 7.42
C GLU A 31 -5.59 0.08 7.06
N ALA A 32 -4.30 0.11 6.74
CA ALA A 32 -3.60 1.32 6.32
C ALA A 32 -4.10 1.85 4.95
N MET A 33 -4.40 0.96 4.00
CA MET A 33 -5.01 1.33 2.70
C MET A 33 -6.39 1.99 2.91
N ALA A 34 -7.26 1.39 3.73
CA ALA A 34 -8.56 1.96 4.07
C ALA A 34 -8.44 3.30 4.82
N PHE A 35 -7.47 3.43 5.73
CA PHE A 35 -7.17 4.70 6.40
C PHE A 35 -6.74 5.78 5.41
N ALA A 36 -5.85 5.44 4.48
CA ALA A 36 -5.33 6.38 3.48
C ALA A 36 -6.43 6.90 2.56
N SER A 37 -7.35 6.03 2.11
CA SER A 37 -8.48 6.44 1.26
C SER A 37 -9.51 7.25 2.04
N PHE A 38 -9.88 6.84 3.25
CA PHE A 38 -10.82 7.57 4.11
C PHE A 38 -10.36 9.01 4.35
N TYR A 39 -9.07 9.19 4.67
CA TYR A 39 -8.46 10.51 4.87
C TYR A 39 -7.89 11.14 3.60
N LYS A 40 -8.19 10.58 2.42
CA LYS A 40 -7.81 11.14 1.11
C LYS A 40 -6.33 11.52 1.03
N LEU A 41 -5.43 10.64 1.44
CA LEU A 41 -3.98 10.89 1.50
C LEU A 41 -3.32 10.85 0.11
N ASP A 42 -3.68 11.81 -0.75
CA ASP A 42 -3.10 12.03 -2.09
C ASP A 42 -1.59 12.36 -2.12
N ASN A 43 -0.98 12.59 -0.94
CA ASN A 43 0.46 12.76 -0.74
C ASN A 43 1.19 11.46 -0.33
N LEU A 44 0.51 10.32 -0.26
CA LEU A 44 1.08 9.00 -0.03
C LEU A 44 1.17 8.20 -1.35
N VAL A 45 2.26 7.46 -1.54
CA VAL A 45 2.42 6.47 -2.62
C VAL A 45 2.87 5.16 -1.99
N ALA A 46 2.07 4.11 -2.17
CA ALA A 46 2.46 2.74 -1.88
C ALA A 46 3.00 2.08 -3.15
N ILE A 47 4.17 1.46 -3.07
CA ILE A 47 4.83 0.73 -4.15
C ILE A 47 4.86 -0.72 -3.71
N PHE A 48 4.19 -1.59 -4.45
CA PHE A 48 4.21 -3.03 -4.18
C PHE A 48 5.34 -3.68 -4.98
N ASP A 49 6.32 -4.26 -4.29
CA ASP A 49 7.32 -5.13 -4.87
C ASP A 49 6.73 -6.53 -5.09
N VAL A 50 6.16 -6.73 -6.27
CA VAL A 50 5.56 -8.00 -6.68
C VAL A 50 6.62 -8.87 -7.37
N ASN A 51 7.57 -9.38 -6.57
CA ASN A 51 8.68 -10.20 -7.04
C ASN A 51 8.37 -11.71 -7.07
N ARG A 52 7.13 -12.11 -6.70
CA ARG A 52 6.56 -13.46 -6.69
C ARG A 52 6.95 -14.33 -5.50
N LEU A 53 7.94 -13.96 -4.70
CA LEU A 53 8.55 -14.84 -3.71
C LEU A 53 8.39 -14.29 -2.29
N GLY A 54 7.84 -15.11 -1.40
CA GLY A 54 7.91 -14.90 0.04
C GLY A 54 9.17 -15.55 0.64
N GLN A 55 9.17 -15.73 1.96
CA GLN A 55 10.33 -16.28 2.68
C GLN A 55 10.62 -17.74 2.32
N SER A 56 9.59 -18.60 2.29
CA SER A 56 9.73 -20.05 2.07
C SER A 56 9.10 -20.54 0.78
N GLU A 57 8.08 -19.83 0.28
CA GLU A 57 7.32 -20.20 -0.90
C GLU A 57 6.94 -18.97 -1.72
N ALA A 58 6.35 -19.18 -2.89
CA ALA A 58 5.81 -18.09 -3.69
C ALA A 58 4.69 -17.35 -2.95
N ALA A 59 4.65 -16.02 -3.10
CA ALA A 59 3.54 -15.22 -2.60
C ALA A 59 2.21 -15.70 -3.22
N PRO A 60 1.07 -15.63 -2.49
CA PRO A 60 -0.18 -16.28 -2.90
C PRO A 60 -0.66 -15.88 -4.31
N LEU A 61 -0.50 -14.60 -4.67
CA LEU A 61 -0.95 -14.07 -5.96
C LEU A 61 0.11 -14.17 -7.07
N LYS A 62 1.35 -14.55 -6.75
CA LYS A 62 2.46 -14.64 -7.71
C LYS A 62 2.58 -13.35 -8.54
N HIS A 63 2.39 -13.43 -9.86
CA HIS A 63 2.37 -12.27 -10.77
C HIS A 63 0.97 -11.97 -11.31
N ASP A 64 -0.11 -12.34 -10.59
CA ASP A 64 -1.47 -11.94 -10.95
C ASP A 64 -1.69 -10.45 -10.63
N MET A 65 -1.15 -9.60 -11.49
CA MET A 65 -1.19 -8.15 -11.34
C MET A 65 -2.61 -7.58 -11.37
N ASP A 66 -3.55 -8.29 -12.00
CA ASP A 66 -4.94 -7.88 -12.07
C ASP A 66 -5.63 -8.03 -10.72
N VAL A 67 -5.32 -9.09 -9.96
CA VAL A 67 -5.83 -9.21 -8.58
C VAL A 67 -5.23 -8.13 -7.68
N TYR A 68 -3.92 -7.87 -7.75
CA TYR A 68 -3.31 -6.77 -6.98
C TYR A 68 -3.98 -5.44 -7.29
N ARG A 69 -4.15 -5.10 -8.57
CA ARG A 69 -4.83 -3.88 -9.01
C ARG A 69 -6.24 -3.79 -8.42
N ARG A 70 -7.07 -4.82 -8.62
CA ARG A 70 -8.46 -4.82 -8.16
C ARG A 70 -8.57 -4.67 -6.64
N ARG A 71 -7.66 -5.31 -5.88
CA ARG A 71 -7.63 -5.16 -4.43
C ARG A 71 -7.31 -3.73 -4.04
N CYS A 72 -6.27 -3.13 -4.61
CA CYS A 72 -5.93 -1.73 -4.34
C CYS A 72 -7.12 -0.80 -4.65
N GLU A 73 -7.70 -0.91 -5.86
CA GLU A 73 -8.86 -0.09 -6.28
C GLU A 73 -10.10 -0.27 -5.37
N SER A 74 -10.32 -1.48 -4.84
CA SER A 74 -11.46 -1.74 -3.94
C SER A 74 -11.33 -1.09 -2.56
N PHE A 75 -10.11 -0.74 -2.15
CA PHE A 75 -9.85 -0.06 -0.88
C PHE A 75 -9.78 1.48 -1.02
N GLY A 76 -10.06 2.01 -2.22
CA GLY A 76 -10.16 3.44 -2.53
C GLY A 76 -8.95 3.99 -3.27
#